data_AF-A0A954K5R9-F1
#
_entry.id   AF-A0A954K5R9-F1
#
_cell.length_a   1.000
_cell.length_b   1.000
_cell.length_c   1.000
_cell.angle_alpha   90.00
_cell.angle_beta   90.00
_cell.angle_gamma   90.00
#
_symmetry.space_group_name_H-M   'P 1'
#
loop_
_entity.id
_entity.type
_entity.pdbx_description
1 polymer ?
#
loop_
_entity_poly.entity_id
_entity_poly.type
_entity_poly.pdbx_seq_one_letter_code
_entity_poly.pdbx_strand_id
1 'polypeptide(L)'
;TLYEYLNTPITNPVVKWYVERKDKDNDGTLSETEFDWGIGLSARALIRDYFTLLDRDHNQRLDQREFFFNTNAKTPRKQFDLADKNKDGVLDQTEYLATLKPEHQQIGQRDFLIYDQSQNQLLEYGEYLSVPAVPLAQRVVPDPVTDRVQLLQNALLQRSQKWDRNSDGQLSIQEFREVSFTETMPGLAFASNINWDRDRNGQITPEEVRLMLEIGYGVRTTDGQLLREPGGRVVNWMLFGHLDLDRNRRLSASELKSQYKDAEQILKQADQDQDQQLSLEEWKTTKQCWIDPVYYFKRIDKNFDARLDPAELANDAGFHRDLAPYLIPAFDRDGDGVLTLYEYRNTPITNPVMKWHVEQKDRDHDGALSVSEFCRGTGLTGRALIFDYFTLLDRDHNQRLDKQEFFLQIDLVKAP
;
A
#
# COMPACT_ATOMS: atom_id res chain seq x y z
N THR A 1 -6.72 -17.64 -23.47
CA THR A 1 -6.20 -18.71 -24.35
C THR A 1 -6.69 -20.08 -23.88
N LEU A 2 -6.58 -21.14 -24.68
CA LEU A 2 -6.90 -22.51 -24.20
C LEU A 2 -6.02 -22.88 -22.99
N TYR A 3 -4.78 -22.42 -22.96
CA TYR A 3 -3.86 -22.58 -21.83
C TYR A 3 -4.38 -21.92 -20.55
N GLU A 4 -4.81 -20.66 -20.60
CA GLU A 4 -5.45 -19.98 -19.47
C GLU A 4 -6.72 -20.69 -19.01
N TYR A 5 -7.56 -21.16 -19.95
CA TYR A 5 -8.77 -21.90 -19.62
C TYR A 5 -8.46 -23.19 -18.86
N LEU A 6 -7.45 -23.96 -19.30
CA LEU A 6 -7.04 -25.22 -18.65
C LEU A 6 -6.44 -25.02 -17.25
N ASN A 7 -5.92 -23.82 -16.96
CA ASN A 7 -5.42 -23.42 -15.65
C ASN A 7 -6.49 -22.76 -14.76
N THR A 8 -7.78 -22.86 -15.11
CA THR A 8 -8.85 -22.41 -14.22
C THR A 8 -9.22 -23.49 -13.20
N PRO A 9 -9.73 -23.11 -12.02
CA PRO A 9 -10.29 -24.07 -11.07
C PRO A 9 -11.31 -25.02 -11.73
N ILE A 10 -12.15 -24.49 -12.63
CA ILE A 10 -13.26 -25.26 -13.24
C ILE A 10 -12.75 -26.42 -14.13
N THR A 11 -11.59 -26.28 -14.76
CA THR A 11 -11.01 -27.32 -15.63
C THR A 11 -10.12 -28.31 -14.90
N ASN A 12 -9.83 -28.09 -13.61
CA ASN A 12 -8.99 -28.96 -12.81
C ASN A 12 -9.83 -29.82 -11.84
N PRO A 13 -10.14 -31.09 -12.17
CA PRO A 13 -11.05 -31.92 -11.38
C PRO A 13 -10.44 -32.49 -10.09
N VAL A 14 -9.17 -32.20 -9.79
CA VAL A 14 -8.47 -32.73 -8.59
C VAL A 14 -9.15 -32.25 -7.31
N VAL A 15 -9.71 -31.04 -7.34
CA VAL A 15 -10.45 -30.44 -6.24
C VAL A 15 -11.89 -30.19 -6.70
N LYS A 16 -12.84 -30.31 -5.78
CA LYS A 16 -14.24 -29.97 -6.06
C LYS A 16 -14.45 -28.45 -5.97
N TRP A 17 -13.85 -27.71 -6.90
CA TRP A 17 -13.86 -26.25 -6.89
C TRP A 17 -15.26 -25.64 -6.87
N TYR A 18 -16.24 -26.32 -7.47
CA TYR A 18 -17.66 -25.96 -7.47
C TYR A 18 -18.35 -26.10 -6.11
N VAL A 19 -17.74 -26.77 -5.13
CA VAL A 19 -18.29 -26.88 -3.78
C VAL A 19 -17.96 -25.62 -3.02
N GLU A 20 -19.00 -24.87 -2.67
CA GLU A 20 -18.89 -23.65 -1.88
C GLU A 20 -18.08 -23.88 -0.60
N ARG A 21 -17.13 -22.99 -0.35
CA ARG A 21 -16.39 -22.93 0.90
C ARG A 21 -17.24 -22.29 1.99
N LYS A 22 -16.84 -22.54 3.23
CA LYS A 22 -17.44 -21.92 4.41
C LYS A 22 -16.37 -21.12 5.12
N ASP A 23 -16.68 -19.85 5.32
CA ASP A 23 -16.04 -18.99 6.31
C ASP A 23 -16.40 -19.56 7.70
N LYS A 24 -15.42 -20.19 8.35
CA LYS A 24 -15.61 -20.98 9.58
C LYS A 24 -15.48 -20.10 10.81
N ASP A 25 -14.55 -19.15 10.80
CA ASP A 25 -14.38 -18.20 11.89
C ASP A 25 -15.33 -17.00 11.78
N ASN A 26 -16.07 -16.92 10.67
CA ASN A 26 -17.12 -15.94 10.40
C ASN A 26 -16.56 -14.51 10.34
N ASP A 27 -15.33 -14.36 9.85
CA ASP A 27 -14.62 -13.09 9.70
C ASP A 27 -14.98 -12.34 8.40
N GLY A 28 -15.75 -12.97 7.51
CA GLY A 28 -16.24 -12.43 6.25
C GLY A 28 -15.30 -12.64 5.06
N THR A 29 -14.19 -13.35 5.24
CA THR A 29 -13.21 -13.74 4.22
C THR A 29 -12.93 -15.24 4.27
N LEU A 30 -12.06 -15.74 3.39
CA LEU A 30 -11.46 -17.07 3.53
C LEU A 30 -9.95 -16.95 3.73
N SER A 31 -9.45 -17.56 4.80
CA SER A 31 -8.03 -17.90 4.93
C SER A 31 -7.63 -19.07 4.03
N GLU A 32 -6.32 -19.28 3.79
CA GLU A 32 -5.81 -20.45 3.05
C GLU A 32 -6.31 -21.77 3.71
N THR A 33 -6.42 -21.79 5.04
CA THR A 33 -6.90 -22.95 5.80
C THR A 33 -8.39 -23.22 5.55
N GLU A 34 -9.20 -22.17 5.39
CA GLU A 34 -10.62 -22.31 5.05
C GLU A 34 -10.84 -22.61 3.58
N PHE A 35 -9.90 -22.22 2.72
CA PHE A 35 -9.84 -22.58 1.31
C PHE A 35 -9.30 -24.01 1.05
N ASP A 36 -8.96 -24.79 2.08
CA ASP A 36 -8.48 -26.18 1.91
C ASP A 36 -9.63 -27.22 1.94
N TRP A 37 -9.69 -28.11 0.93
CA TRP A 37 -10.63 -29.24 0.86
C TRP A 37 -10.21 -30.47 1.66
N GLY A 38 -9.06 -30.43 2.34
CA GLY A 38 -8.59 -31.54 3.18
C GLY A 38 -8.20 -32.79 2.39
N ILE A 39 -7.82 -32.61 1.11
CA ILE A 39 -7.50 -33.71 0.18
C ILE A 39 -6.11 -34.32 0.50
N GLY A 40 -5.39 -33.75 1.47
CA GLY A 40 -4.07 -34.19 1.91
C GLY A 40 -2.94 -33.56 1.09
N LEU A 41 -1.71 -34.04 1.34
CA LEU A 41 -0.49 -33.48 0.73
C LEU A 41 -0.50 -33.49 -0.81
N SER A 42 -1.26 -34.41 -1.42
CA SER A 42 -1.33 -34.61 -2.87
C SER A 42 -1.92 -33.43 -3.65
N ALA A 43 -2.77 -32.61 -3.03
CA ALA A 43 -3.40 -31.45 -3.68
C ALA A 43 -3.09 -30.12 -2.97
N ARG A 44 -2.33 -30.14 -1.87
CA ARG A 44 -2.10 -28.94 -1.05
C ARG A 44 -1.33 -27.85 -1.79
N ALA A 45 -0.31 -28.21 -2.57
CA ALA A 45 0.42 -27.27 -3.40
C ALA A 45 -0.50 -26.59 -4.42
N LEU A 46 -1.32 -27.39 -5.12
CA LEU A 46 -2.30 -26.89 -6.08
C LEU A 46 -3.32 -25.93 -5.44
N ILE A 47 -3.86 -26.28 -4.26
CA ILE A 47 -4.80 -25.42 -3.54
C ILE A 47 -4.16 -24.08 -3.19
N ARG A 48 -2.91 -24.11 -2.72
CA ARG A 48 -2.15 -22.91 -2.39
C ARG A 48 -1.86 -22.05 -3.64
N ASP A 49 -1.53 -22.67 -4.76
CA ASP A 49 -1.32 -21.96 -6.03
C ASP A 49 -2.60 -21.24 -6.46
N TYR A 50 -3.75 -21.91 -6.42
CA TYR A 50 -5.03 -21.28 -6.74
C TYR A 50 -5.44 -20.20 -5.74
N PHE A 51 -5.19 -20.41 -4.44
CA PHE A 51 -5.43 -19.38 -3.45
C PHE A 51 -4.64 -18.11 -3.80
N THR A 52 -3.35 -18.27 -4.12
CA THR A 52 -2.46 -17.17 -4.49
C THR A 52 -2.90 -16.48 -5.80
N LEU A 53 -3.44 -17.24 -6.76
CA LEU A 53 -3.97 -16.70 -8.01
C LEU A 53 -5.29 -15.93 -7.84
N LEU A 54 -6.13 -16.37 -6.90
CA LEU A 54 -7.43 -15.77 -6.62
C LEU A 54 -7.33 -14.57 -5.68
N ASP A 55 -6.34 -14.55 -4.80
CA ASP A 55 -5.98 -13.45 -3.91
C ASP A 55 -5.35 -12.33 -4.75
N ARG A 56 -6.21 -11.50 -5.36
CA ARG A 56 -5.84 -10.51 -6.37
C ARG A 56 -5.17 -9.29 -5.75
N ASP A 57 -5.49 -8.98 -4.50
CA ASP A 57 -4.84 -7.90 -3.76
C ASP A 57 -3.66 -8.38 -2.90
N HIS A 58 -3.39 -9.69 -2.91
CA HIS A 58 -2.27 -10.35 -2.25
C HIS A 58 -2.25 -10.12 -0.73
N ASN A 59 -3.44 -9.97 -0.13
CA ASN A 59 -3.64 -9.74 1.29
C ASN A 59 -3.68 -11.05 2.11
N GLN A 60 -3.50 -12.20 1.45
CA GLN A 60 -3.53 -13.56 2.02
C GLN A 60 -4.90 -14.02 2.50
N ARG A 61 -5.97 -13.42 1.96
CA ARG A 61 -7.36 -13.77 2.20
C ARG A 61 -8.13 -13.69 0.89
N LEU A 62 -9.26 -14.39 0.81
CA LEU A 62 -10.17 -14.28 -0.32
C LEU A 62 -11.48 -13.63 0.13
N ASP A 63 -11.84 -12.52 -0.49
CA ASP A 63 -13.16 -11.89 -0.32
C ASP A 63 -14.19 -12.39 -1.37
N GLN A 64 -15.44 -11.92 -1.27
CA GLN A 64 -16.54 -12.37 -2.14
C GLN A 64 -16.42 -11.91 -3.61
N ARG A 65 -15.45 -11.05 -3.95
CA ARG A 65 -15.05 -10.67 -5.32
C ARG A 65 -14.02 -11.64 -5.90
N GLU A 66 -13.24 -12.27 -5.02
CA GLU A 66 -12.12 -13.15 -5.38
C GLU A 66 -12.56 -14.61 -5.45
N PHE A 67 -13.44 -15.04 -4.53
CA PHE A 67 -13.98 -16.40 -4.54
C PHE A 67 -15.40 -16.47 -3.98
N PHE A 68 -16.18 -17.42 -4.48
CA PHE A 68 -17.55 -17.63 -4.01
C PHE A 68 -17.58 -18.54 -2.78
N PHE A 69 -18.16 -18.06 -1.68
CA PHE A 69 -18.28 -18.83 -0.44
C PHE A 69 -19.48 -18.40 0.40
N ASN A 70 -19.89 -19.32 1.27
CA ASN A 70 -20.93 -19.06 2.25
C ASN A 70 -20.35 -18.53 3.55
N THR A 71 -20.99 -17.49 4.06
CA THR A 71 -20.70 -16.93 5.38
C THR A 71 -21.99 -16.51 6.07
N ASN A 72 -22.05 -16.73 7.38
CA ASN A 72 -23.12 -16.20 8.22
C ASN A 72 -22.81 -14.78 8.69
N ALA A 73 -21.64 -14.24 8.35
CA ALA A 73 -21.24 -12.89 8.67
C ALA A 73 -22.19 -11.91 7.98
N LYS A 74 -22.36 -10.76 8.63
CA LYS A 74 -22.92 -9.57 7.99
C LYS A 74 -21.85 -9.03 7.06
N THR A 75 -21.81 -9.53 5.83
CA THR A 75 -20.86 -9.06 4.82
C THR A 75 -21.30 -7.72 4.23
N PRO A 76 -20.35 -6.90 3.77
CA PRO A 76 -20.60 -5.70 2.99
C PRO A 76 -21.55 -5.97 1.82
N ARG A 77 -21.42 -7.13 1.15
CA ARG A 77 -22.32 -7.50 0.05
C ARG A 77 -23.78 -7.53 0.47
N LYS A 78 -24.10 -8.22 1.57
CA LYS A 78 -25.48 -8.29 2.08
C LYS A 78 -26.00 -6.91 2.51
N GLN A 79 -25.13 -6.04 3.02
CA GLN A 79 -25.51 -4.68 3.39
C GLN A 79 -25.77 -3.80 2.16
N PHE A 80 -24.90 -3.90 1.15
CA PHE A 80 -25.03 -3.22 -0.14
C PHE A 80 -26.33 -3.62 -0.84
N ASP A 81 -26.57 -4.92 -1.03
CA ASP A 81 -27.79 -5.43 -1.67
C ASP A 81 -29.08 -5.07 -0.90
N LEU A 82 -28.98 -4.81 0.41
CA LEU A 82 -30.10 -4.32 1.23
C LEU A 82 -30.32 -2.81 1.09
N ALA A 83 -29.25 -2.06 0.87
CA ALA A 83 -29.26 -0.62 0.66
C ALA A 83 -29.79 -0.27 -0.74
N ASP A 84 -29.43 -1.07 -1.75
CA ASP A 84 -29.88 -0.97 -3.15
C ASP A 84 -31.39 -1.31 -3.23
N LYS A 85 -32.23 -0.27 -3.17
CA LYS A 85 -33.69 -0.42 -3.11
C LYS A 85 -34.27 -0.65 -4.49
N ASN A 86 -33.69 -0.01 -5.50
CA ASN A 86 -34.16 -0.10 -6.88
C ASN A 86 -33.60 -1.34 -7.61
N LYS A 87 -32.59 -2.02 -7.03
CA LYS A 87 -31.90 -3.22 -7.52
C LYS A 87 -31.17 -3.00 -8.84
N ASP A 88 -30.60 -1.81 -9.04
CA ASP A 88 -29.81 -1.48 -10.22
C ASP A 88 -28.32 -1.86 -10.09
N GLY A 89 -27.90 -2.33 -8.91
CA GLY A 89 -26.56 -2.81 -8.64
C GLY A 89 -25.56 -1.73 -8.24
N VAL A 90 -26.01 -0.49 -8.04
CA VAL A 90 -25.24 0.63 -7.48
C VAL A 90 -26.01 1.25 -6.31
N LEU A 91 -25.38 2.13 -5.53
CA LEU A 91 -26.08 2.94 -4.54
C LEU A 91 -26.00 4.41 -4.93
N ASP A 92 -27.14 5.07 -5.07
CA ASP A 92 -27.17 6.53 -5.10
C ASP A 92 -26.96 7.12 -3.69
N GLN A 93 -26.77 8.44 -3.60
CA GLN A 93 -26.56 9.11 -2.31
C GLN A 93 -27.75 8.92 -1.37
N THR A 94 -28.98 8.86 -1.88
CA THR A 94 -30.19 8.69 -1.05
C THR A 94 -30.22 7.31 -0.42
N GLU A 95 -29.95 6.26 -1.20
CA GLU A 95 -29.88 4.89 -0.74
C GLU A 95 -28.76 4.70 0.29
N TYR A 96 -27.57 5.26 0.03
CA TYR A 96 -26.46 5.23 0.97
C TYR A 96 -26.82 5.93 2.29
N LEU A 97 -27.33 7.16 2.24
CA LEU A 97 -27.68 7.93 3.44
C LEU A 97 -28.81 7.30 4.25
N ALA A 98 -29.73 6.56 3.61
CA ALA A 98 -30.78 5.81 4.28
C ALA A 98 -30.25 4.65 5.15
N THR A 99 -29.01 4.19 4.92
CA THR A 99 -28.34 3.21 5.79
C THR A 99 -27.79 3.83 7.08
N LEU A 100 -27.63 5.15 7.12
CA LEU A 100 -27.04 5.87 8.22
C LEU A 100 -28.10 6.42 9.17
N LYS A 101 -27.69 6.64 10.43
CA LYS A 101 -28.54 7.36 11.39
C LYS A 101 -28.65 8.84 10.99
N PRO A 102 -29.76 9.53 11.30
CA PRO A 102 -29.95 10.95 10.95
C PRO A 102 -28.78 11.85 11.37
N GLU A 103 -28.22 11.63 12.58
CA GLU A 103 -27.10 12.40 13.12
C GLU A 103 -25.77 12.21 12.34
N HIS A 104 -25.67 11.18 11.49
CA HIS A 104 -24.48 10.89 10.69
C HIS A 104 -24.65 11.26 9.21
N GLN A 105 -25.80 11.79 8.77
CA GLN A 105 -26.05 12.02 7.34
C GLN A 105 -25.14 13.10 6.74
N GLN A 106 -24.78 14.15 7.47
CA GLN A 106 -23.85 15.17 6.97
C GLN A 106 -22.44 14.57 6.72
N ILE A 107 -21.95 13.76 7.66
CA ILE A 107 -20.68 13.04 7.50
C ILE A 107 -20.79 12.02 6.37
N GLY A 108 -21.96 11.37 6.26
CA GLY A 108 -22.29 10.44 5.18
C GLY A 108 -22.26 11.10 3.79
N GLN A 109 -22.73 12.34 3.64
CA GLN A 109 -22.68 13.05 2.36
C GLN A 109 -21.25 13.25 1.89
N ARG A 110 -20.36 13.71 2.78
CA ARG A 110 -18.93 13.78 2.49
C ARG A 110 -18.35 12.41 2.18
N ASP A 111 -18.63 11.42 3.02
CA ASP A 111 -18.06 10.08 2.85
C ASP A 111 -18.51 9.44 1.51
N PHE A 112 -19.75 9.66 1.08
CA PHE A 112 -20.22 9.27 -0.24
C PHE A 112 -19.30 9.84 -1.35
N LEU A 113 -19.03 11.14 -1.31
CA LEU A 113 -18.16 11.83 -2.27
C LEU A 113 -16.69 11.39 -2.18
N ILE A 114 -16.21 10.99 -1.00
CA ILE A 114 -14.83 10.48 -0.82
C ILE A 114 -14.66 9.13 -1.53
N TYR A 115 -15.69 8.28 -1.50
CA TYR A 115 -15.60 6.91 -1.98
C TYR A 115 -16.19 6.68 -3.38
N ASP A 116 -16.96 7.62 -3.91
CA ASP A 116 -17.29 7.73 -5.34
C ASP A 116 -16.02 8.13 -6.12
N GLN A 117 -15.21 7.12 -6.43
CA GLN A 117 -13.91 7.28 -7.09
C GLN A 117 -14.07 7.57 -8.57
N SER A 118 -15.11 6.98 -9.17
CA SER A 118 -15.48 7.21 -10.56
C SER A 118 -16.10 8.59 -10.81
N GLN A 119 -16.47 9.31 -9.74
CA GLN A 119 -17.12 10.62 -9.76
C GLN A 119 -18.43 10.62 -10.54
N ASN A 120 -19.14 9.49 -10.54
CA ASN A 120 -20.38 9.30 -11.28
C ASN A 120 -21.64 9.50 -10.41
N GLN A 121 -21.47 9.94 -9.16
CA GLN A 121 -22.50 10.12 -8.14
C GLN A 121 -23.24 8.84 -7.75
N LEU A 122 -22.56 7.70 -7.92
CA LEU A 122 -23.03 6.37 -7.56
C LEU A 122 -21.90 5.65 -6.82
N LEU A 123 -22.26 4.73 -5.93
CA LEU A 123 -21.31 3.80 -5.33
C LEU A 123 -21.50 2.43 -5.95
N GLU A 124 -20.54 2.01 -6.76
CA GLU A 124 -20.41 0.62 -7.13
C GLU A 124 -20.05 -0.24 -5.91
N TYR A 125 -20.29 -1.54 -5.95
CA TYR A 125 -19.96 -2.42 -4.82
C TYR A 125 -18.48 -2.32 -4.41
N GLY A 126 -17.58 -2.14 -5.37
CA GLY A 126 -16.14 -1.94 -5.10
C GLY A 126 -15.85 -0.66 -4.31
N GLU A 127 -16.53 0.43 -4.63
CA GLU A 127 -16.43 1.72 -3.93
C GLU A 127 -17.08 1.67 -2.56
N TYR A 128 -18.24 0.99 -2.46
CA TYR A 128 -18.90 0.75 -1.18
C TYR A 128 -18.00 0.01 -0.18
N LEU A 129 -17.12 -0.89 -0.62
CA LEU A 129 -16.16 -1.55 0.27
C LEU A 129 -15.24 -0.58 1.00
N SER A 130 -15.09 0.66 0.53
CA SER A 130 -14.27 1.67 1.19
C SER A 130 -15.00 2.43 2.32
N VAL A 131 -16.34 2.35 2.41
CA VAL A 131 -17.12 3.20 3.31
C VAL A 131 -16.93 2.85 4.79
N PRO A 132 -17.18 3.77 5.75
CA PRO A 132 -16.97 3.49 7.17
C PRO A 132 -17.95 2.50 7.78
N ALA A 133 -19.12 2.32 7.15
CA ALA A 133 -20.09 1.30 7.54
C ALA A 133 -19.55 -0.12 7.35
N VAL A 134 -18.59 -0.31 6.43
CA VAL A 134 -17.88 -1.57 6.24
C VAL A 134 -16.84 -1.73 7.37
N PRO A 135 -16.84 -2.88 8.08
CA PRO A 135 -15.85 -3.18 9.10
C PRO A 135 -14.42 -3.08 8.54
N LEU A 136 -13.48 -2.56 9.34
CA LEU A 136 -12.11 -2.29 8.90
C LEU A 136 -11.42 -3.51 8.25
N ALA A 137 -11.64 -4.71 8.79
CA ALA A 137 -11.05 -5.95 8.29
C ALA A 137 -11.57 -6.36 6.89
N GLN A 138 -12.73 -5.86 6.48
CA GLN A 138 -13.35 -6.12 5.18
C GLN A 138 -13.36 -4.87 4.29
N ARG A 139 -12.75 -3.78 4.76
CA ARG A 139 -12.70 -2.51 4.06
C ARG A 139 -11.60 -2.58 3.02
N VAL A 140 -11.89 -2.07 1.83
CA VAL A 140 -10.93 -1.99 0.73
C VAL A 140 -10.90 -0.56 0.26
N VAL A 141 -9.78 0.14 0.48
CA VAL A 141 -9.57 1.53 0.09
C VAL A 141 -8.44 1.56 -0.94
N PRO A 142 -8.65 2.13 -2.15
CA PRO A 142 -7.63 2.13 -3.21
C PRO A 142 -6.32 2.76 -2.76
N ASP A 143 -5.22 2.05 -2.97
CA ASP A 143 -3.89 2.49 -2.58
C ASP A 143 -3.09 2.90 -3.83
N PRO A 144 -2.80 4.20 -4.02
CA PRO A 144 -2.08 4.68 -5.20
C PRO A 144 -0.66 4.10 -5.35
N VAL A 145 -0.06 3.61 -4.27
CA VAL A 145 1.26 2.99 -4.30
C VAL A 145 1.16 1.55 -4.77
N THR A 146 0.19 0.78 -4.26
CA THR A 146 -0.06 -0.59 -4.72
C THR A 146 -0.52 -0.61 -6.18
N ASP A 147 -1.42 0.31 -6.57
CA ASP A 147 -1.86 0.44 -7.96
C ASP A 147 -0.69 0.75 -8.90
N ARG A 148 0.23 1.62 -8.48
CA ARG A 148 1.46 1.90 -9.24
C ARG A 148 2.33 0.66 -9.40
N VAL A 149 2.53 -0.11 -8.33
CA VAL A 149 3.29 -1.36 -8.39
C VAL A 149 2.65 -2.33 -9.39
N GLN A 150 1.32 -2.47 -9.37
CA GLN A 150 0.61 -3.33 -10.32
C GLN A 150 0.78 -2.87 -11.78
N LEU A 151 0.67 -1.55 -12.03
CA LEU A 151 0.89 -0.99 -13.36
C LEU A 151 2.31 -1.23 -13.86
N LEU A 152 3.31 -1.02 -13.00
CA LEU A 152 4.72 -1.26 -13.33
C LEU A 152 5.02 -2.73 -13.56
N GLN A 153 4.45 -3.61 -12.74
CA GLN A 153 4.56 -5.06 -12.92
C GLN A 153 3.98 -5.46 -14.28
N ASN A 154 2.77 -5.03 -14.61
CA ASN A 154 2.12 -5.34 -15.89
C ASN A 154 2.96 -4.83 -17.08
N ALA A 155 3.49 -3.61 -16.99
CA ALA A 155 4.36 -3.04 -18.01
C ALA A 155 5.67 -3.82 -18.17
N LEU A 156 6.27 -4.26 -17.05
CA LEU A 156 7.47 -5.08 -17.07
C LEU A 156 7.23 -6.48 -17.63
N LEU A 157 6.13 -7.14 -17.28
CA LEU A 157 5.78 -8.46 -17.81
C LEU A 157 5.52 -8.42 -19.32
N GLN A 158 4.92 -7.35 -19.83
CA GLN A 158 4.79 -7.15 -21.28
C GLN A 158 6.15 -6.94 -21.97
N ARG A 159 7.10 -6.28 -21.30
CA ARG A 159 8.44 -6.05 -21.84
C ARG A 159 9.34 -7.28 -21.72
N SER A 160 9.21 -8.06 -20.64
CA SER A 160 10.04 -9.24 -20.39
C SER A 160 9.87 -10.29 -21.47
N GLN A 161 8.69 -10.38 -22.11
CA GLN A 161 8.48 -11.22 -23.30
C GLN A 161 9.45 -10.93 -24.45
N LYS A 162 9.99 -9.71 -24.55
CA LYS A 162 10.99 -9.34 -25.57
C LYS A 162 12.42 -9.60 -25.11
N TRP A 163 12.62 -9.79 -23.81
CA TRP A 163 13.93 -9.95 -23.17
C TRP A 163 14.25 -11.42 -22.90
N ASP A 164 13.21 -12.23 -22.72
CA ASP A 164 13.21 -13.68 -22.69
C ASP A 164 13.55 -14.24 -24.10
N ARG A 165 14.85 -14.41 -24.37
CA ARG A 165 15.36 -14.84 -25.68
C ARG A 165 15.20 -16.34 -25.88
N ASN A 166 15.25 -17.11 -24.80
CA ASN A 166 15.06 -18.55 -24.86
C ASN A 166 13.58 -18.96 -24.82
N SER A 167 12.67 -18.00 -24.58
CA SER A 167 11.22 -18.18 -24.50
C SER A 167 10.80 -19.18 -23.42
N ASP A 168 11.52 -19.21 -22.30
CA ASP A 168 11.23 -20.10 -21.16
C ASP A 168 10.24 -19.50 -20.14
N GLY A 169 9.79 -18.26 -20.38
CA GLY A 169 8.84 -17.55 -19.54
C GLY A 169 9.47 -16.87 -18.32
N GLN A 170 10.80 -16.93 -18.18
CA GLN A 170 11.57 -16.31 -17.11
C GLN A 170 12.71 -15.47 -17.69
N LEU A 171 13.33 -14.63 -16.86
CA LEU A 171 14.52 -13.89 -17.27
C LEU A 171 15.74 -14.51 -16.61
N SER A 172 16.64 -15.10 -17.39
CA SER A 172 17.95 -15.44 -16.88
C SER A 172 18.70 -14.18 -16.43
N ILE A 173 19.65 -14.34 -15.50
CA ILE A 173 20.51 -13.23 -15.09
C ILE A 173 21.23 -12.57 -16.27
N GLN A 174 21.55 -13.33 -17.32
CA GLN A 174 22.19 -12.79 -18.51
C GLN A 174 21.23 -11.90 -19.31
N GLU A 175 20.02 -12.36 -19.58
CA GLU A 175 18.99 -11.57 -20.27
C GLU A 175 18.65 -10.30 -19.50
N PHE A 176 18.57 -10.40 -18.18
CA PHE A 176 18.34 -9.24 -17.31
C PHE A 176 19.45 -8.19 -17.40
N ARG A 177 20.72 -8.61 -17.51
CA ARG A 177 21.88 -7.70 -17.63
C ARG A 177 21.95 -7.00 -18.98
N GLU A 178 21.64 -7.70 -20.06
CA GLU A 178 21.82 -7.19 -21.43
C GLU A 178 20.84 -6.07 -21.81
N VAL A 179 19.81 -5.84 -20.99
CA VAL A 179 18.68 -4.97 -21.30
C VAL A 179 18.75 -3.62 -20.60
N SER A 180 19.78 -3.35 -19.79
CA SER A 180 19.84 -2.17 -18.91
C SER A 180 18.56 -2.02 -18.08
N PHE A 181 18.08 -3.10 -17.46
CA PHE A 181 16.83 -3.10 -16.69
C PHE A 181 16.80 -1.99 -15.63
N THR A 182 17.95 -1.64 -15.07
CA THR A 182 18.11 -0.52 -14.12
C THR A 182 17.77 0.86 -14.71
N GLU A 183 17.90 1.06 -16.02
CA GLU A 183 17.45 2.28 -16.70
C GLU A 183 15.92 2.32 -16.82
N THR A 184 15.26 1.16 -16.86
CA THR A 184 13.79 1.07 -16.91
C THR A 184 13.12 1.32 -15.57
N MET A 185 13.87 1.26 -14.46
CA MET A 185 13.40 1.52 -13.10
C MET A 185 14.43 2.36 -12.32
N PRO A 186 14.49 3.69 -12.55
CA PRO A 186 15.50 4.56 -11.95
C PRO A 186 15.60 4.47 -10.42
N GLY A 187 14.46 4.35 -9.73
CA GLY A 187 14.38 4.18 -8.28
C GLY A 187 14.93 2.85 -7.75
N LEU A 188 15.21 1.87 -8.63
CA LEU A 188 15.77 0.56 -8.31
C LEU A 188 17.13 0.30 -8.97
N ALA A 189 17.75 1.31 -9.58
CA ALA A 189 19.02 1.14 -10.29
C ALA A 189 20.19 0.66 -9.40
N PHE A 190 20.08 0.85 -8.08
CA PHE A 190 21.06 0.40 -7.09
C PHE A 190 20.91 -1.08 -6.70
N ALA A 191 19.77 -1.70 -7.03
CA ALA A 191 19.49 -3.08 -6.66
C ALA A 191 20.37 -4.02 -7.51
N SER A 192 21.06 -4.93 -6.84
CA SER A 192 21.91 -5.91 -7.50
C SER A 192 21.12 -7.16 -7.90
N ASN A 193 21.70 -8.01 -8.74
CA ASN A 193 21.03 -9.23 -9.21
C ASN A 193 20.56 -10.15 -8.06
N ILE A 194 21.26 -10.19 -6.93
CA ILE A 194 20.85 -10.99 -5.76
C ILE A 194 19.59 -10.45 -5.05
N ASN A 195 19.21 -9.21 -5.34
CA ASN A 195 17.96 -8.63 -4.85
C ASN A 195 16.78 -9.06 -5.73
N TRP A 196 17.04 -9.25 -7.04
CA TRP A 196 16.05 -9.65 -8.04
C TRP A 196 15.88 -11.18 -8.14
N ASP A 197 16.95 -11.95 -7.94
CA ASP A 197 16.96 -13.42 -7.86
C ASP A 197 17.06 -13.82 -6.39
N ARG A 198 15.90 -13.95 -5.74
CA ARG A 198 15.76 -14.10 -4.29
C ARG A 198 16.10 -15.51 -3.84
N ASP A 199 15.74 -16.52 -4.63
CA ASP A 199 16.04 -17.92 -4.32
C ASP A 199 17.44 -18.35 -4.80
N ARG A 200 18.11 -17.49 -5.58
CA ARG A 200 19.47 -17.65 -6.10
C ARG A 200 19.58 -18.81 -7.09
N ASN A 201 18.50 -19.09 -7.83
CA ASN A 201 18.48 -20.15 -8.83
C ASN A 201 19.04 -19.69 -10.20
N GLY A 202 19.36 -18.40 -10.36
CA GLY A 202 19.89 -17.83 -11.60
C GLY A 202 18.83 -17.39 -12.62
N GLN A 203 17.55 -17.45 -12.24
CA GLN A 203 16.38 -17.02 -12.99
C GLN A 203 15.63 -15.98 -12.17
N ILE A 204 15.01 -15.03 -12.85
CA ILE A 204 14.16 -14.00 -12.25
C ILE A 204 12.74 -14.26 -12.75
N THR A 205 11.90 -14.66 -11.81
CA THR A 205 10.48 -14.96 -12.06
C THR A 205 9.61 -13.71 -12.02
N PRO A 206 8.40 -13.73 -12.63
CA PRO A 206 7.37 -12.71 -12.45
C PRO A 206 7.06 -12.37 -10.98
N GLU A 207 7.12 -13.38 -10.12
CA GLU A 207 6.90 -13.24 -8.68
C GLU A 207 8.03 -12.46 -8.01
N GLU A 208 9.28 -12.75 -8.34
CA GLU A 208 10.41 -12.01 -7.77
C GLU A 208 10.46 -10.57 -8.25
N VAL A 209 10.09 -10.31 -9.51
CA VAL A 209 9.89 -8.94 -10.01
C VAL A 209 8.83 -8.21 -9.18
N ARG A 210 7.68 -8.85 -8.92
CA ARG A 210 6.62 -8.28 -8.09
C ARG A 210 7.13 -7.95 -6.70
N LEU A 211 7.72 -8.92 -6.01
CA LEU A 211 8.25 -8.75 -4.65
C LEU A 211 9.28 -7.63 -4.60
N MET A 212 10.14 -7.52 -5.61
CA MET A 212 11.14 -6.46 -5.68
C MET A 212 10.51 -5.08 -5.86
N LEU A 213 9.49 -4.95 -6.70
CA LEU A 213 8.72 -3.71 -6.83
C LEU A 213 8.00 -3.38 -5.51
N GLU A 214 7.29 -4.33 -4.91
CA GLU A 214 6.59 -4.12 -3.64
C GLU A 214 7.53 -3.70 -2.51
N ILE A 215 8.75 -4.26 -2.46
CA ILE A 215 9.79 -3.81 -1.52
C ILE A 215 10.21 -2.38 -1.87
N GLY A 216 10.59 -2.14 -3.12
CA GLY A 216 11.04 -0.82 -3.59
C GLY A 216 10.04 0.29 -3.33
N TYR A 217 8.75 -0.01 -3.43
CA TYR A 217 7.66 0.94 -3.21
C TYR A 217 7.13 0.96 -1.76
N GLY A 218 7.71 0.16 -0.86
CA GLY A 218 7.30 0.13 0.55
C GLY A 218 5.89 -0.42 0.73
N VAL A 219 5.47 -1.37 -0.11
CA VAL A 219 4.29 -2.21 0.09
C VAL A 219 4.60 -3.33 1.07
N ARG A 220 5.81 -3.90 1.00
CA ARG A 220 6.29 -4.91 1.95
C ARG A 220 7.76 -4.73 2.32
N THR A 221 8.18 -5.36 3.40
CA THR A 221 9.59 -5.43 3.81
C THR A 221 10.36 -6.50 3.04
N THR A 222 11.69 -6.51 3.17
CA THR A 222 12.56 -7.49 2.51
C THR A 222 12.34 -8.93 2.98
N ASP A 223 11.86 -9.11 4.21
CA ASP A 223 11.42 -10.37 4.81
C ASP A 223 9.96 -10.74 4.49
N GLY A 224 9.25 -9.91 3.72
CA GLY A 224 7.95 -10.22 3.14
C GLY A 224 6.73 -9.69 3.89
N GLN A 225 6.92 -8.99 5.01
CA GLN A 225 5.81 -8.45 5.81
C GLN A 225 5.16 -7.24 5.12
N LEU A 226 3.83 -7.27 4.99
CA LEU A 226 3.07 -6.15 4.44
C LEU A 226 3.16 -4.92 5.34
N LEU A 227 3.40 -3.76 4.73
CA LEU A 227 3.44 -2.44 5.35
C LEU A 227 2.14 -1.65 5.12
N ARG A 228 1.17 -2.22 4.42
CA ARG A 228 -0.09 -1.59 4.04
C ARG A 228 -1.22 -2.59 4.23
N GLU A 229 -2.38 -2.11 4.66
CA GLU A 229 -3.58 -2.94 4.78
C GLU A 229 -4.66 -2.48 3.79
N PRO A 230 -5.52 -3.40 3.31
CA PRO A 230 -6.64 -3.06 2.42
C PRO A 230 -7.54 -1.95 2.96
N GLY A 231 -7.72 -1.88 4.29
CA GLY A 231 -8.51 -0.84 4.96
C GLY A 231 -7.93 0.58 4.90
N GLY A 232 -6.75 0.76 4.30
CA GLY A 232 -6.10 2.05 4.07
C GLY A 232 -5.05 2.44 5.12
N ARG A 233 -4.84 1.63 6.16
CA ARG A 233 -3.78 1.86 7.15
C ARG A 233 -2.41 1.52 6.57
N VAL A 234 -1.42 2.30 6.98
CA VAL A 234 -0.02 2.11 6.56
C VAL A 234 0.86 2.02 7.80
N VAL A 235 1.81 1.10 7.81
CA VAL A 235 2.80 0.97 8.86
C VAL A 235 3.68 2.21 8.85
N ASN A 236 3.89 2.79 10.03
CA ASN A 236 4.83 3.87 10.26
C ASN A 236 6.27 3.33 10.24
N TRP A 237 6.74 2.96 9.05
CA TRP A 237 8.05 2.34 8.85
C TRP A 237 9.21 3.25 9.29
N MET A 238 9.06 4.56 9.07
CA MET A 238 9.95 5.60 9.55
C MET A 238 10.09 5.55 11.08
N LEU A 239 8.98 5.42 11.80
CA LEU A 239 9.00 5.33 13.25
C LEU A 239 9.61 4.02 13.73
N PHE A 240 9.28 2.89 13.10
CA PHE A 240 9.89 1.60 13.41
C PHE A 240 11.42 1.68 13.29
N GLY A 241 11.94 2.15 12.15
CA GLY A 241 13.37 2.32 11.95
C GLY A 241 14.00 3.45 12.78
N HIS A 242 13.22 4.38 13.32
CA HIS A 242 13.71 5.38 14.26
C HIS A 242 13.91 4.79 15.67
N LEU A 243 13.01 3.90 16.08
CA LEU A 243 13.04 3.24 17.38
C LEU A 243 14.09 2.12 17.41
N ASP A 244 14.28 1.39 16.30
CA ASP A 244 15.30 0.34 16.13
C ASP A 244 16.71 0.95 16.04
N LEU A 245 17.30 1.24 17.21
CA LEU A 245 18.57 1.96 17.33
C LEU A 245 19.76 1.06 17.02
N ASP A 246 19.68 -0.22 17.41
CA ASP A 246 20.73 -1.21 17.17
C ASP A 246 20.62 -1.88 15.78
N ARG A 247 19.53 -1.62 15.05
CA ARG A 247 19.25 -2.09 13.69
C ARG A 247 19.08 -3.60 13.60
N ASN A 248 18.57 -4.22 14.67
CA ASN A 248 18.32 -5.65 14.72
C ASN A 248 16.93 -6.04 14.15
N ARG A 249 16.12 -5.06 13.74
CA ARG A 249 14.74 -5.20 13.23
C ARG A 249 13.73 -5.71 14.26
N ARG A 250 14.00 -5.44 15.54
CA ARG A 250 13.11 -5.66 16.68
C ARG A 250 13.14 -4.41 17.56
N LEU A 251 12.13 -4.25 18.41
CA LEU A 251 12.04 -3.12 19.33
C LEU A 251 12.12 -3.61 20.78
N SER A 252 13.18 -3.26 21.47
CA SER A 252 13.33 -3.49 22.91
C SER A 252 12.55 -2.48 23.75
N ALA A 253 12.29 -2.79 25.02
CA ALA A 253 11.70 -1.84 25.96
C ALA A 253 12.55 -0.55 26.10
N SER A 254 13.88 -0.66 26.05
CA SER A 254 14.79 0.51 26.08
C SER A 254 14.59 1.44 24.90
N GLU A 255 14.43 0.87 23.70
CA GLU A 255 14.21 1.63 22.47
C GLU A 255 12.85 2.32 22.48
N LEU A 256 11.80 1.60 22.87
CA LEU A 256 10.46 2.15 23.01
C LEU A 256 10.40 3.31 24.02
N LYS A 257 11.16 3.24 25.13
CA LYS A 257 11.21 4.29 26.16
C LYS A 257 11.67 5.66 25.64
N SER A 258 12.38 5.70 24.52
CA SER A 258 12.79 6.97 23.90
C SER A 258 11.58 7.82 23.46
N GLN A 259 10.47 7.17 23.10
CA GLN A 259 9.27 7.81 22.57
C GLN A 259 8.03 7.58 23.45
N TYR A 260 7.95 6.44 24.13
CA TYR A 260 6.76 5.98 24.85
C TYR A 260 7.04 5.74 26.33
N LYS A 261 6.34 6.48 27.20
CA LYS A 261 6.46 6.31 28.66
C LYS A 261 5.92 4.95 29.14
N ASP A 262 4.99 4.37 28.39
CA ASP A 262 4.32 3.10 28.63
C ASP A 262 4.96 1.92 27.88
N ALA A 263 6.22 2.04 27.47
CA ALA A 263 6.97 1.02 26.72
C ALA A 263 6.83 -0.41 27.29
N GLU A 264 6.94 -0.59 28.60
CA GLU A 264 6.81 -1.90 29.26
C GLU A 264 5.41 -2.50 29.08
N GLN A 265 4.37 -1.67 29.08
CA GLN A 265 3.00 -2.12 28.88
C GLN A 265 2.76 -2.49 27.42
N ILE A 266 3.27 -1.69 26.49
CA ILE A 266 3.21 -1.97 25.05
C ILE A 266 3.87 -3.33 24.78
N LEU A 267 5.08 -3.54 25.31
CA LEU A 267 5.82 -4.78 25.13
C LEU A 267 5.05 -5.97 25.71
N LYS A 268 4.60 -5.88 26.97
CA LYS A 268 3.80 -6.94 27.60
C LYS A 268 2.52 -7.32 26.84
N GLN A 269 1.93 -6.39 26.09
CA GLN A 269 0.70 -6.64 25.34
C GLN A 269 0.95 -7.24 23.96
N ALA A 270 2.08 -6.92 23.33
CA ALA A 270 2.36 -7.26 21.95
C ALA A 270 3.40 -8.39 21.78
N ASP A 271 4.28 -8.60 22.76
CA ASP A 271 5.30 -9.66 22.78
C ASP A 271 4.62 -11.02 22.94
N GLN A 272 4.37 -11.69 21.81
CA GLN A 272 3.64 -12.96 21.73
C GLN A 272 4.57 -14.14 22.00
N ASP A 273 5.83 -14.05 21.55
CA ASP A 273 6.81 -15.12 21.73
C ASP A 273 7.61 -15.04 23.04
N GLN A 274 7.44 -13.95 23.80
CA GLN A 274 8.04 -13.67 25.10
C GLN A 274 9.57 -13.52 25.05
N ASP A 275 10.12 -13.08 23.92
CA ASP A 275 11.55 -12.85 23.74
C ASP A 275 12.04 -11.48 24.28
N GLN A 276 11.13 -10.68 24.87
CA GLN A 276 11.36 -9.35 25.44
C GLN A 276 11.67 -8.27 24.41
N GLN A 277 11.36 -8.52 23.14
CA GLN A 277 11.46 -7.57 22.05
C GLN A 277 10.19 -7.67 21.20
N LEU A 278 9.92 -6.65 20.40
CA LEU A 278 8.82 -6.69 19.44
C LEU A 278 9.37 -6.86 18.04
N SER A 279 9.08 -7.98 17.41
CA SER A 279 9.18 -8.11 15.96
C SER A 279 8.22 -7.13 15.26
N LEU A 280 8.38 -6.90 13.95
CA LEU A 280 7.45 -6.07 13.20
C LEU A 280 6.02 -6.63 13.22
N GLU A 281 5.86 -7.96 13.21
CA GLU A 281 4.55 -8.62 13.25
C GLU A 281 3.83 -8.34 14.57
N GLU A 282 4.56 -8.44 15.69
CA GLU A 282 4.04 -8.10 17.02
C GLU A 282 3.78 -6.60 17.14
N TRP A 283 4.67 -5.75 16.64
CA TRP A 283 4.48 -4.31 16.62
C TRP A 283 3.21 -3.89 15.88
N LYS A 284 2.86 -4.56 14.78
CA LYS A 284 1.61 -4.34 14.02
C LYS A 284 0.34 -4.62 14.82
N THR A 285 0.41 -5.34 15.95
CA THR A 285 -0.74 -5.49 16.86
C THR A 285 -0.99 -4.24 17.71
N THR A 286 -0.05 -3.30 17.74
CA THR A 286 -0.15 -2.06 18.51
C THR A 286 -0.78 -0.93 17.70
N LYS A 287 -1.46 -0.01 18.38
CA LYS A 287 -2.02 1.20 17.74
C LYS A 287 -0.93 2.16 17.22
N GLN A 288 0.25 2.13 17.82
CA GLN A 288 1.37 3.02 17.53
C GLN A 288 2.07 2.68 16.20
N CYS A 289 1.92 1.44 15.73
CA CYS A 289 2.49 0.99 14.47
C CYS A 289 1.86 1.68 13.26
N TRP A 290 0.57 2.01 13.34
CA TRP A 290 -0.22 2.42 12.19
C TRP A 290 -0.38 3.93 12.08
N ILE A 291 -0.33 4.42 10.85
CA ILE A 291 -1.00 5.66 10.47
C ILE A 291 -2.29 5.33 9.72
N ASP A 292 -3.26 6.22 9.82
CA ASP A 292 -4.55 6.10 9.13
C ASP A 292 -4.75 7.35 8.24
N PRO A 293 -4.23 7.31 6.99
CA PRO A 293 -4.42 8.38 6.00
C PRO A 293 -5.89 8.78 5.79
N VAL A 294 -6.81 7.80 5.80
CA VAL A 294 -8.24 8.05 5.58
C VAL A 294 -8.83 8.85 6.73
N TYR A 295 -8.48 8.47 7.97
CA TYR A 295 -8.85 9.24 9.15
C TYR A 295 -8.26 10.65 9.13
N TYR A 296 -6.98 10.80 8.76
CA TYR A 296 -6.34 12.11 8.68
C TYR A 296 -7.00 13.01 7.63
N PHE A 297 -7.25 12.50 6.44
CA PHE A 297 -7.97 13.21 5.38
C PHE A 297 -9.30 13.75 5.90
N LYS A 298 -10.15 12.87 6.45
CA LYS A 298 -11.47 13.23 6.99
C LYS A 298 -11.43 14.19 8.18
N ARG A 299 -10.30 14.25 8.89
CA ARG A 299 -10.10 15.17 10.01
C ARG A 299 -9.66 16.54 9.51
N ILE A 300 -8.92 16.60 8.42
CA ILE A 300 -8.39 17.84 7.83
C ILE A 300 -9.48 18.53 6.99
N ASP A 301 -10.28 17.76 6.23
CA ASP A 301 -11.46 18.23 5.49
C ASP A 301 -12.51 18.80 6.48
N LYS A 302 -12.52 20.13 6.64
CA LYS A 302 -13.37 20.85 7.59
C LYS A 302 -14.66 21.32 6.95
N ASN A 303 -14.64 21.59 5.66
CA ASN A 303 -15.80 22.07 4.93
C ASN A 303 -16.71 20.91 4.43
N PHE A 304 -16.25 19.67 4.58
CA PHE A 304 -16.94 18.43 4.20
C PHE A 304 -17.16 18.29 2.69
N ASP A 305 -16.26 18.83 1.87
CA ASP A 305 -16.34 18.79 0.41
C ASP A 305 -15.62 17.59 -0.22
N ALA A 306 -15.05 16.69 0.60
CA ALA A 306 -14.31 15.51 0.17
C ALA A 306 -13.03 15.81 -0.62
N ARG A 307 -12.46 17.00 -0.45
CA ARG A 307 -11.17 17.45 -1.00
C ARG A 307 -10.35 18.09 0.12
N LEU A 308 -9.06 18.28 -0.13
CA LEU A 308 -8.18 19.04 0.76
C LEU A 308 -7.57 20.22 0.01
N ASP A 309 -7.89 21.42 0.47
CA ASP A 309 -7.32 22.65 -0.09
C ASP A 309 -6.01 23.06 0.63
N PRO A 310 -5.25 24.05 0.09
CA PRO A 310 -4.01 24.51 0.71
C PRO A 310 -4.19 25.04 2.14
N ALA A 311 -5.32 25.69 2.43
CA ALA A 311 -5.60 26.26 3.73
C ALA A 311 -5.91 25.17 4.76
N GLU A 312 -6.65 24.13 4.39
CA GLU A 312 -6.95 23.00 5.26
C GLU A 312 -5.67 22.24 5.64
N LEU A 313 -4.80 21.95 4.68
CA LEU A 313 -3.50 21.31 4.94
C LEU A 313 -2.58 22.19 5.81
N ALA A 314 -2.49 23.49 5.52
CA ALA A 314 -1.64 24.42 6.27
C ALA A 314 -2.14 24.68 7.70
N ASN A 315 -3.44 24.56 7.94
CA ASN A 315 -4.04 24.74 9.27
C ASN A 315 -4.01 23.45 10.12
N ASP A 316 -3.57 22.32 9.56
CA ASP A 316 -3.42 21.10 10.32
C ASP A 316 -2.24 21.16 11.31
N ALA A 317 -2.26 20.29 12.33
CA ALA A 317 -1.17 20.16 13.28
C ALA A 317 -0.12 19.13 12.84
N GLY A 318 1.12 19.35 13.25
CA GLY A 318 2.23 18.42 13.02
C GLY A 318 2.88 18.58 11.64
N PHE A 319 3.44 17.50 11.12
CA PHE A 319 4.25 17.50 9.90
C PHE A 319 3.46 17.82 8.61
N HIS A 320 2.13 17.69 8.62
CA HIS A 320 1.26 18.04 7.50
C HIS A 320 1.44 19.51 7.10
N ARG A 321 1.47 20.41 8.08
CA ARG A 321 1.62 21.85 7.87
C ARG A 321 2.93 22.20 7.16
N ASP A 322 4.04 21.63 7.63
CA ASP A 322 5.37 22.03 7.16
C ASP A 322 5.64 21.52 5.73
N LEU A 323 4.96 20.44 5.33
CA LEU A 323 5.02 19.87 3.98
C LEU A 323 3.95 20.40 3.03
N ALA A 324 2.83 20.92 3.54
CA ALA A 324 1.66 21.34 2.76
C ALA A 324 1.98 22.21 1.52
N PRO A 325 2.90 23.20 1.57
CA PRO A 325 3.21 24.04 0.42
C PRO A 325 3.74 23.27 -0.80
N TYR A 326 4.34 22.10 -0.57
CA TYR A 326 4.95 21.27 -1.62
C TYR A 326 4.01 20.16 -2.11
N LEU A 327 3.01 19.78 -1.31
CA LEU A 327 2.17 18.61 -1.63
C LEU A 327 1.20 18.87 -2.77
N ILE A 328 0.40 19.93 -2.70
CA ILE A 328 -0.60 20.19 -3.75
C ILE A 328 0.08 20.33 -5.13
N PRO A 329 1.10 21.20 -5.31
CA PRO A 329 1.69 21.39 -6.64
C PRO A 329 2.36 20.17 -7.26
N ALA A 330 2.72 19.16 -6.45
CA ALA A 330 3.40 17.94 -6.89
C ALA A 330 2.47 16.71 -6.99
N PHE A 331 1.34 16.70 -6.28
CA PHE A 331 0.48 15.52 -6.14
C PHE A 331 -0.96 15.71 -6.63
N ASP A 332 -1.38 16.94 -6.90
CA ASP A 332 -2.60 17.28 -7.65
C ASP A 332 -2.40 16.87 -9.11
N ARG A 333 -3.00 15.74 -9.52
CA ARG A 333 -2.75 15.11 -10.82
C ARG A 333 -3.65 15.69 -11.91
N ASP A 334 -4.85 16.14 -11.56
CA ASP A 334 -5.78 16.72 -12.52
C ASP A 334 -5.69 18.25 -12.60
N GLY A 335 -4.96 18.88 -11.67
CA GLY A 335 -4.63 20.30 -11.67
C GLY A 335 -5.79 21.17 -11.17
N ASP A 336 -6.70 20.62 -10.39
CA ASP A 336 -7.87 21.34 -9.86
C ASP A 336 -7.55 22.22 -8.63
N GLY A 337 -6.32 22.13 -8.12
CA GLY A 337 -5.80 22.92 -7.01
C GLY A 337 -6.11 22.35 -5.62
N VAL A 338 -6.71 21.16 -5.55
CA VAL A 338 -7.01 20.46 -4.30
C VAL A 338 -6.50 19.01 -4.35
N LEU A 339 -6.56 18.28 -3.24
CA LEU A 339 -6.26 16.84 -3.24
C LEU A 339 -7.52 16.03 -2.96
N THR A 340 -7.80 15.07 -3.83
CA THR A 340 -8.67 13.93 -3.52
C THR A 340 -8.04 13.02 -2.47
N LEU A 341 -8.83 12.12 -1.85
CA LEU A 341 -8.27 11.11 -0.94
C LEU A 341 -7.18 10.26 -1.63
N TYR A 342 -7.37 9.92 -2.91
CA TYR A 342 -6.42 9.11 -3.66
C TYR A 342 -5.08 9.83 -3.85
N GLU A 343 -5.11 11.12 -4.21
CA GLU A 343 -3.89 11.92 -4.36
C GLU A 343 -3.22 12.19 -3.01
N TYR A 344 -4.00 12.52 -1.99
CA TYR A 344 -3.51 12.68 -0.62
C TYR A 344 -2.80 11.42 -0.14
N ARG A 345 -3.36 10.24 -0.36
CA ARG A 345 -2.73 8.94 -0.04
C ARG A 345 -1.45 8.68 -0.81
N ASN A 346 -1.19 9.39 -1.91
CA ASN A 346 0.05 9.27 -2.67
C ASN A 346 1.16 10.18 -2.13
N THR A 347 0.89 11.07 -1.17
CA THR A 347 1.87 12.05 -0.68
C THR A 347 2.89 11.44 0.31
N PRO A 348 4.05 12.08 0.54
CA PRO A 348 5.04 11.59 1.51
C PRO A 348 4.50 11.46 2.94
N ILE A 349 3.62 12.38 3.36
CA ILE A 349 3.03 12.41 4.72
C ILE A 349 2.18 11.17 5.05
N THR A 350 1.58 10.53 4.04
CA THR A 350 0.78 9.30 4.20
C THR A 350 1.59 8.04 3.90
N ASN A 351 2.87 8.19 3.52
CA ASN A 351 3.76 7.10 3.15
C ASN A 351 5.08 7.22 3.93
N PRO A 352 5.07 6.98 5.26
CA PRO A 352 6.18 7.26 6.16
C PRO A 352 7.29 6.22 6.03
N VAL A 353 7.97 6.17 4.89
CA VAL A 353 9.12 5.28 4.62
C VAL A 353 10.46 5.94 5.00
N MET A 354 10.48 7.26 5.18
CA MET A 354 11.62 8.01 5.71
C MET A 354 11.15 9.26 6.48
N LYS A 355 12.09 9.97 7.09
CA LYS A 355 11.81 11.17 7.92
C LYS A 355 11.52 12.39 7.04
N TRP A 356 10.30 12.45 6.51
CA TRP A 356 9.86 13.49 5.58
C TRP A 356 9.80 14.90 6.15
N HIS A 357 9.82 15.07 7.46
CA HIS A 357 9.70 16.35 8.16
C HIS A 357 11.05 16.88 8.68
N VAL A 358 12.15 16.19 8.36
CA VAL A 358 13.50 16.62 8.71
C VAL A 358 14.13 17.22 7.48
N GLU A 359 14.63 18.47 7.60
CA GLU A 359 15.33 19.15 6.51
C GLU A 359 16.44 18.26 5.97
N GLN A 360 16.43 18.06 4.66
CA GLN A 360 17.51 17.37 3.99
C GLN A 360 18.69 18.33 3.83
N LYS A 361 19.90 17.79 3.94
CA LYS A 361 21.13 18.58 3.88
C LYS A 361 21.70 18.56 2.49
N ASP A 362 21.85 19.75 1.91
CA ASP A 362 22.75 20.01 0.80
C ASP A 362 24.20 19.80 1.30
N ARG A 363 24.84 18.73 0.82
CA ARG A 363 26.12 18.24 1.32
C ARG A 363 27.28 18.58 0.43
N ASP A 364 27.06 18.67 -0.88
CA ASP A 364 28.07 19.19 -1.79
C ASP A 364 28.05 20.72 -1.89
N HIS A 365 27.10 21.35 -1.20
CA HIS A 365 26.94 22.80 -1.05
C HIS A 365 26.63 23.49 -2.38
N ASP A 366 25.90 22.81 -3.25
CA ASP A 366 25.54 23.31 -4.58
C ASP A 366 24.24 24.14 -4.61
N GLY A 367 23.59 24.29 -3.44
CA GLY A 367 22.39 25.08 -3.23
C GLY A 367 21.08 24.32 -3.48
N ALA A 368 21.13 23.04 -3.83
CA ALA A 368 19.94 22.21 -4.07
C ALA A 368 20.15 20.79 -3.52
N LEU A 369 19.14 19.93 -3.66
CA LEU A 369 19.27 18.51 -3.35
C LEU A 369 19.32 17.70 -4.64
N SER A 370 20.39 16.94 -4.82
CA SER A 370 20.44 15.89 -5.83
C SER A 370 19.63 14.65 -5.41
N VAL A 371 19.28 13.79 -6.38
CA VAL A 371 18.66 12.46 -6.10
C VAL A 371 19.49 11.67 -5.08
N SER A 372 20.83 11.73 -5.21
CA SER A 372 21.77 11.01 -4.35
C SER A 372 21.66 11.46 -2.90
N GLU A 373 21.56 12.78 -2.67
CA GLU A 373 21.40 13.35 -1.34
C GLU A 373 20.01 13.09 -0.76
N PHE A 374 18.97 13.28 -1.56
CA PHE A 374 17.58 13.11 -1.16
C PHE A 374 17.30 11.68 -0.70
N CYS A 375 17.82 10.70 -1.44
CA CYS A 375 17.59 9.30 -1.11
C CYS A 375 18.68 8.72 -0.18
N ARG A 376 19.61 9.51 0.36
CA ARG A 376 20.77 8.95 1.07
C ARG A 376 20.38 8.17 2.33
N GLY A 377 20.97 6.98 2.49
CA GLY A 377 20.82 6.16 3.70
C GLY A 377 19.53 5.35 3.76
N THR A 378 18.72 5.37 2.70
CA THR A 378 17.54 4.52 2.56
C THR A 378 17.97 3.10 2.21
N GLY A 379 17.38 2.11 2.88
CA GLY A 379 17.50 0.70 2.47
C GLY A 379 16.70 0.39 1.20
N LEU A 380 16.55 -0.89 0.88
CA LEU A 380 15.76 -1.35 -0.27
C LEU A 380 14.28 -0.97 -0.14
N THR A 381 13.73 -1.13 1.06
CA THR A 381 12.33 -0.84 1.38
C THR A 381 11.99 0.63 1.17
N GLY A 382 11.07 0.92 0.25
CA GLY A 382 10.57 2.27 -0.02
C GLY A 382 11.47 3.16 -0.90
N ARG A 383 12.64 2.69 -1.34
CA ARG A 383 13.58 3.51 -2.11
C ARG A 383 13.03 3.95 -3.48
N ALA A 384 12.32 3.08 -4.19
CA ALA A 384 11.69 3.47 -5.45
C ALA A 384 10.60 4.53 -5.22
N LEU A 385 9.80 4.39 -4.16
CA LEU A 385 8.80 5.40 -3.81
C LEU A 385 9.43 6.76 -3.48
N ILE A 386 10.55 6.76 -2.76
CA ILE A 386 11.29 7.99 -2.43
C ILE A 386 11.82 8.66 -3.70
N PHE A 387 12.35 7.88 -4.64
CA PHE A 387 12.79 8.39 -5.95
C PHE A 387 11.62 9.01 -6.74
N ASP A 388 10.45 8.36 -6.75
CA ASP A 388 9.28 8.90 -7.43
C ASP A 388 8.84 10.23 -6.81
N TYR A 389 8.89 10.36 -5.48
CA TYR A 389 8.59 11.62 -4.82
C TYR A 389 9.57 12.71 -5.17
N PHE A 390 10.87 12.40 -5.26
CA PHE A 390 11.84 13.36 -5.79
C PHE A 390 11.40 13.86 -7.17
N THR A 391 11.02 12.94 -8.07
CA THR A 391 10.63 13.27 -9.45
C THR A 391 9.35 14.11 -9.50
N LEU A 392 8.39 13.87 -8.60
CA LEU A 392 7.15 14.65 -8.51
C LEU A 392 7.39 16.05 -7.91
N LEU A 393 8.34 16.16 -6.98
CA LEU A 393 8.70 17.42 -6.34
C LEU A 393 9.58 18.29 -7.25
N ASP A 394 10.38 17.70 -8.14
CA ASP A 394 11.19 18.36 -9.17
C ASP A 394 10.29 18.85 -10.30
N ARG A 395 9.69 20.03 -10.10
CA ARG A 395 8.62 20.60 -10.94
C ARG A 395 9.17 21.24 -12.20
N ASP A 396 10.39 21.74 -12.17
CA ASP A 396 11.05 22.28 -13.35
C ASP A 396 11.85 21.22 -14.13
N HIS A 397 11.91 19.99 -13.60
CA HIS A 397 12.58 18.82 -14.17
C HIS A 397 14.08 19.01 -14.39
N ASN A 398 14.73 19.79 -13.51
CA ASN A 398 16.15 20.07 -13.57
C ASN A 398 17.01 18.99 -12.87
N GLN A 399 16.38 17.93 -12.33
CA GLN A 399 17.00 16.82 -11.58
C GLN A 399 17.60 17.21 -10.24
N ARG A 400 17.13 18.31 -9.64
CA ARG A 400 17.51 18.83 -8.34
C ARG A 400 16.26 19.36 -7.65
N LEU A 401 16.25 19.44 -6.32
CA LEU A 401 15.18 20.09 -5.56
C LEU A 401 15.69 21.36 -4.90
N ASP A 402 15.05 22.48 -5.18
CA ASP A 402 15.30 23.75 -4.51
C ASP A 402 14.32 24.01 -3.34
N LYS A 403 14.38 25.21 -2.74
CA LYS A 403 13.54 25.58 -1.57
C LYS A 403 12.07 25.80 -1.92
N GLN A 404 11.74 25.98 -3.19
CA GLN A 404 10.37 26.10 -3.69
C GLN A 404 9.76 24.72 -3.89
N GLU A 405 10.58 23.72 -4.14
CA GLU A 405 10.19 22.33 -4.41
C GLU A 405 10.22 21.44 -3.18
N PHE A 406 11.16 21.68 -2.26
CA PHE A 406 11.23 20.93 -1.00
C PHE A 406 11.92 21.73 0.11
N PHE A 407 11.54 21.47 1.36
CA PHE A 407 12.16 22.16 2.49
C PHE A 407 13.56 21.56 2.77
N LEU A 408 14.61 22.33 2.45
CA LEU A 408 16.01 21.91 2.53
C LEU A 408 16.90 22.88 3.32
N GLN A 409 17.93 22.33 3.96
CA GLN A 409 18.92 23.07 4.74
C GLN A 409 20.16 23.38 3.88
N ILE A 410 20.37 24.67 3.58
CA ILE A 410 21.54 25.17 2.86
C ILE A 410 22.52 25.81 3.84
N ASP A 411 23.79 25.42 3.78
CA ASP A 411 24.88 26.12 4.47
C ASP A 411 25.24 27.38 3.68
N LEU A 412 24.62 28.52 4.02
CA LEU A 412 24.79 29.80 3.33
C LEU A 412 26.23 30.35 3.37
N VAL A 413 27.12 29.79 4.20
CA VAL A 413 28.55 30.18 4.24
C VAL A 413 29.35 29.46 3.16
N LYS A 414 28.85 28.32 2.67
CA LYS A 414 29.54 27.46 1.69
C LYS A 414 28.82 27.36 0.35
N ALA A 415 27.53 27.69 0.31
CA ALA A 415 26.77 27.80 -0.92
C ALA A 415 27.31 28.96 -1.79
N PRO A 416 27.42 28.77 -3.11
CA PRO A 416 28.03 29.73 -4.03
C PRO A 416 27.28 31.06 -4.18
#